data_AF-A0A2E0CJ20-F1
#
_entry.id   AF-A0A2E0CJ20-F1
#
_cell.length_a   1.000
_cell.length_b   1.000
_cell.length_c   1.000
_cell.angle_alpha   90.00
_cell.angle_beta   90.00
_cell.angle_gamma   90.00
#
_symmetry.space_group_name_H-M   'P 1'
#
loop_
_entity.id
_entity.type
_entity.pdbx_description
1 polymer ?
#
loop_
_entity_poly.entity_id
_entity_poly.type
_entity_poly.pdbx_seq_one_letter_code
_entity_poly.pdbx_strand_id
1 'polypeptide(L)'
;MKEKKQRFPRLYINISNRVDSFKLDYYDNQYESDGQLKLNSTLFSSDNFFSAGSDKKKLYSLNKIEFQILESLIKKQKKVLEIYLKKNKKEQYKIVSSSLELLLEYKKIFSEWFSNNEIL
;
A
#
# COMPACT_ATOMS: atom_id res chain seq x y z
N MET A 1 10.81 -8.26 21.38
CA MET A 1 10.53 -7.31 20.28
C MET A 1 9.04 -7.35 19.98
N LYS A 2 8.30 -6.24 20.06
CA LYS A 2 6.90 -6.21 19.59
C LYS A 2 6.92 -6.49 18.09
N GLU A 3 6.28 -7.57 17.64
CA GLU A 3 6.07 -7.81 16.22
C GLU A 3 5.37 -6.58 15.64
N LYS A 4 6.05 -5.82 14.78
CA LYS A 4 5.38 -4.79 14.00
C LYS A 4 4.38 -5.53 13.12
N LYS A 5 3.08 -5.47 13.48
CA LYS A 5 2.01 -5.99 12.63
C LYS A 5 2.24 -5.47 11.23
N GLN A 6 2.45 -6.39 10.29
CA GLN A 6 2.71 -6.01 8.91
C GLN A 6 1.40 -5.43 8.37
N ARG A 7 1.36 -4.10 8.21
CA ARG A 7 0.21 -3.41 7.64
C ARG A 7 0.17 -3.61 6.14
N PHE A 8 -1.03 -3.60 5.57
CA PHE A 8 -1.17 -3.52 4.12
C PHE A 8 -0.67 -2.16 3.62
N PRO A 9 -0.08 -2.12 2.41
CA PRO A 9 0.37 -0.87 1.80
C PRO A 9 -0.80 0.08 1.58
N ARG A 10 -0.51 1.39 1.62
CA ARG A 10 -1.48 2.46 1.36
C ARG A 10 -1.07 3.25 0.13
N LEU A 11 -2.01 3.54 -0.75
CA LEU A 11 -1.81 4.45 -1.86
C LEU A 11 -2.36 5.82 -1.48
N TYR A 12 -1.48 6.77 -1.15
CA TYR A 12 -1.86 8.14 -0.79
C TYR A 12 -2.21 8.95 -2.05
N ILE A 13 -3.36 9.62 -2.02
CA ILE A 13 -3.92 10.35 -3.16
C ILE A 13 -3.86 11.86 -2.93
N ASN A 14 -4.01 12.30 -1.68
CA ASN A 14 -4.11 13.72 -1.36
C ASN A 14 -3.48 14.05 0.00
N ILE A 15 -2.97 15.28 0.12
CA ILE A 15 -2.50 15.89 1.35
C ILE A 15 -3.30 17.18 1.54
N SER A 16 -3.91 17.35 2.70
CA SER A 16 -4.57 18.60 3.07
C SER A 16 -4.07 19.10 4.42
N ASN A 17 -3.73 20.38 4.48
CA ASN A 17 -3.29 21.02 5.71
C ASN A 17 -4.48 21.29 6.64
N ARG A 18 -4.27 20.99 7.92
CA ARG A 18 -5.09 21.42 9.05
C ARG A 18 -4.19 22.22 9.99
N VAL A 19 -4.81 22.95 10.92
CA VAL A 19 -4.12 23.89 11.83
C VAL A 19 -2.87 23.27 12.48
N ASP A 20 -2.98 22.03 12.97
CA ASP A 20 -1.89 21.31 13.65
C ASP A 20 -1.62 19.91 13.09
N SER A 21 -2.12 19.60 11.89
CA SER A 21 -1.98 18.26 11.31
C SER A 21 -2.10 18.24 9.79
N PHE A 22 -1.65 17.13 9.20
CA PHE A 22 -1.88 16.82 7.80
C PHE A 22 -2.92 15.71 7.71
N LYS A 23 -3.97 15.94 6.92
CA LYS A 23 -4.90 14.87 6.52
C LYS A 23 -4.38 14.24 5.24
N LEU A 24 -4.13 12.94 5.30
CA LEU A 24 -3.79 12.11 4.17
C LEU A 24 -4.99 11.28 3.75
N ASP A 25 -5.39 11.42 2.49
CA ASP A 25 -6.38 10.54 1.89
C ASP A 25 -5.66 9.42 1.14
N TYR A 26 -6.12 8.19 1.31
CA TYR A 26 -5.47 7.02 0.76
C TYR A 26 -6.45 5.89 0.46
N TYR A 27 -6.11 5.05 -0.51
CA TYR A 27 -6.70 3.72 -0.65
C TYR A 27 -5.84 2.70 0.10
N ASP A 28 -6.48 1.71 0.71
CA ASP A 28 -5.83 0.48 1.20
C ASP A 28 -6.63 -0.75 0.73
N ASN A 29 -6.27 -1.95 1.17
CA ASN A 29 -6.93 -3.20 0.77
C ASN A 29 -8.31 -3.37 1.44
N GLN A 30 -9.15 -2.35 1.32
CA GLN A 30 -10.54 -2.31 1.76
C GLN A 30 -11.40 -1.88 0.57
N TYR A 31 -12.53 -2.57 0.40
CA TYR A 31 -13.44 -2.33 -0.70
C TYR A 31 -14.80 -1.91 -0.16
N GLU A 32 -15.47 -1.01 -0.87
CA GLU A 32 -16.88 -0.70 -0.65
C GLU A 32 -17.77 -1.86 -1.14
N SER A 33 -19.06 -1.82 -0.81
CA SER A 33 -20.02 -2.87 -1.17
C SER A 33 -20.21 -3.06 -2.68
N ASP A 34 -19.83 -2.06 -3.48
CA ASP A 34 -19.87 -2.09 -4.94
C ASP A 34 -18.60 -2.66 -5.58
N GLY A 35 -17.61 -3.07 -4.78
CA GLY A 35 -16.35 -3.63 -5.24
C GLY A 35 -15.28 -2.60 -5.61
N GLN A 36 -15.52 -1.31 -5.39
CA GLN A 36 -14.49 -0.27 -5.56
C GLN A 36 -13.60 -0.15 -4.32
N LEU A 37 -12.36 0.34 -4.49
CA LEU A 37 -11.48 0.61 -3.36
C LEU A 37 -12.07 1.73 -2.49
N LYS A 38 -12.10 1.48 -1.18
CA LYS A 38 -12.56 2.43 -0.17
C LYS A 38 -11.55 3.55 0.02
N LEU A 39 -11.98 4.80 -0.18
CA LEU A 39 -11.17 5.97 0.16
C LEU A 39 -11.20 6.19 1.68
N ASN A 40 -10.02 6.12 2.29
CA ASN A 40 -9.81 6.29 3.72
C ASN A 40 -8.99 7.56 3.99
N SER A 41 -9.04 8.05 5.24
CA SER A 41 -8.26 9.22 5.67
C SER A 41 -7.56 8.95 7.00
N THR A 42 -6.38 9.52 7.18
CA THR A 42 -5.66 9.52 8.46
C THR A 42 -5.06 10.89 8.74
N LEU A 43 -4.96 11.25 10.02
CA LEU A 43 -4.29 12.46 10.47
C LEU A 43 -2.85 12.14 10.88
N PHE A 44 -1.92 13.00 10.49
CA PHE A 44 -0.53 12.97 10.90
C PHE A 44 -0.20 14.27 11.63
N SER A 45 0.49 14.16 12.78
CA SER A 45 1.04 15.34 13.45
C SER A 45 2.03 16.06 12.54
N SER A 46 1.99 17.38 12.56
CA SER A 46 2.91 18.25 11.83
C SER A 46 4.37 17.99 12.19
N ASP A 47 4.66 17.59 13.43
CA ASP A 47 6.03 17.30 13.92
C ASP A 47 6.71 16.14 13.18
N ASN A 48 5.92 15.23 12.58
CA ASN A 48 6.41 14.04 11.88
C ASN A 48 6.35 14.18 10.35
N PHE A 49 5.87 15.32 9.83
CA PHE A 49 5.65 15.49 8.41
C PHE A 49 6.83 16.23 7.78
N PHE A 50 7.45 15.61 6.76
CA PHE A 50 8.63 16.13 6.07
C PHE A 50 8.46 17.61 5.69
N SER A 51 9.26 18.48 6.29
CA SER A 51 9.12 19.94 6.28
C SER A 51 9.54 20.61 4.96
N ALA A 52 10.00 19.86 3.96
CA ALA A 52 10.50 20.41 2.70
C ALA A 52 9.90 19.71 1.47
N GLY A 53 9.38 20.49 0.52
CA GLY A 53 8.90 20.03 -0.78
C GLY A 53 7.43 20.36 -1.06
N SER A 54 7.04 20.35 -2.34
CA SER A 54 5.63 20.45 -2.75
C SER A 54 4.86 19.21 -2.33
N ASP A 55 3.54 19.33 -2.14
CA ASP A 55 2.70 18.19 -1.73
C ASP A 55 2.75 17.05 -2.74
N LYS A 56 2.93 17.35 -4.04
CA LYS A 56 3.19 16.33 -5.07
C LYS A 56 4.47 15.52 -4.78
N LYS A 57 5.58 16.18 -4.43
CA LYS A 57 6.84 15.51 -4.06
C LYS A 57 6.69 14.67 -2.79
N LYS A 58 5.94 15.16 -1.81
CA LYS A 58 5.64 14.42 -0.58
C LYS A 58 4.80 13.16 -0.86
N LEU A 59 3.70 13.29 -1.61
CA LEU A 59 2.85 12.17 -2.02
C LEU A 59 3.65 11.10 -2.76
N TYR A 60 4.48 11.52 -3.72
CA TYR A 60 5.31 10.58 -4.48
C TYR A 60 6.30 9.84 -3.57
N SER A 61 6.92 10.55 -2.62
CA SER A 61 7.86 9.94 -1.66
C SER A 61 7.16 8.94 -0.75
N LEU A 62 5.97 9.29 -0.23
CA LEU A 62 5.14 8.40 0.58
C LEU A 62 4.75 7.14 -0.21
N ASN A 63 4.24 7.33 -1.43
CA ASN A 63 3.84 6.21 -2.28
C ASN A 63 5.01 5.33 -2.70
N LYS A 64 6.21 5.89 -2.88
CA LYS A 64 7.42 5.10 -3.15
C LYS A 64 7.76 4.16 -1.99
N ILE A 65 7.63 4.63 -0.76
CA ILE A 65 7.83 3.80 0.45
C ILE A 65 6.79 2.69 0.49
N GLU A 66 5.51 3.01 0.27
CA GLU A 66 4.42 2.03 0.30
C GLU A 66 4.55 0.99 -0.82
N PHE A 67 4.99 1.42 -2.01
CA PHE A 67 5.26 0.52 -3.12
C PHE A 67 6.37 -0.48 -2.79
N GLN A 68 7.45 -0.05 -2.14
CA GLN A 68 8.51 -0.97 -1.67
C GLN A 68 7.99 -2.00 -0.65
N ILE A 69 7.07 -1.59 0.22
CA ILE A 69 6.40 -2.49 1.16
C ILE A 69 5.55 -3.52 0.40
N LEU A 70 4.80 -3.08 -0.62
CA LEU A 70 4.00 -3.95 -1.50
C LEU A 70 4.87 -4.99 -2.22
N GLU A 71 5.99 -4.56 -2.81
CA GLU A 71 6.91 -5.48 -3.49
C GLU A 71 7.51 -6.51 -2.53
N SER A 72 7.87 -6.07 -1.32
CA SER A 72 8.35 -6.96 -0.27
C SER A 72 7.30 -7.98 0.16
N LEU A 73 6.03 -7.58 0.26
CA LEU A 73 4.90 -8.47 0.54
C LEU A 73 4.70 -9.50 -0.57
N ILE A 74 4.66 -9.07 -1.83
CA ILE A 74 4.54 -9.95 -3.00
C ILE A 74 5.66 -11.00 -3.01
N LYS A 75 6.91 -10.57 -2.78
CA LYS A 75 8.06 -11.47 -2.72
C LYS A 75 7.92 -12.51 -1.60
N LYS A 76 7.46 -12.10 -0.42
CA LYS A 76 7.20 -13.02 0.70
C LYS A 76 6.11 -14.04 0.35
N GLN A 77 4.99 -13.60 -0.22
CA GLN A 77 3.89 -14.49 -0.59
C GLN A 77 4.30 -15.52 -1.65
N LYS A 78 5.07 -15.10 -2.68
CA LYS A 78 5.63 -16.03 -3.67
C LYS A 78 6.47 -17.13 -3.02
N LYS A 79 7.36 -16.77 -2.09
CA LYS A 79 8.17 -17.75 -1.35
C LYS A 79 7.32 -18.71 -0.50
N VAL A 80 6.23 -18.21 0.09
CA VAL A 80 5.28 -19.05 0.84
C VAL A 80 4.58 -20.05 -0.08
N LEU A 81 4.14 -19.63 -1.27
CA LEU A 81 3.54 -20.52 -2.27
C LEU A 81 4.48 -21.66 -2.68
N GLU A 82 5.76 -21.36 -2.94
CA GLU A 82 6.77 -22.38 -3.25
C GLU A 82 6.88 -23.42 -2.13
N ILE A 83 6.85 -22.99 -0.87
CA ILE A 83 6.91 -23.88 0.29
C ILE A 83 5.66 -24.75 0.37
N TYR A 84 4.47 -24.16 0.19
CA TYR A 84 3.21 -24.90 0.24
C TYR A 84 3.06 -25.89 -0.91
N LEU A 85 3.52 -25.52 -2.11
CA LEU A 85 3.57 -26.41 -3.25
C LEU A 85 4.46 -27.62 -2.97
N LYS A 86 5.69 -27.39 -2.47
CA LYS A 86 6.63 -28.46 -2.08
C LYS A 86 6.09 -29.37 -0.98
N LYS A 87 5.29 -28.83 -0.06
CA LYS A 87 4.68 -29.58 1.06
C LYS A 87 3.29 -30.14 0.74
N ASN A 88 2.84 -30.06 -0.51
CA ASN A 88 1.50 -30.49 -0.97
C ASN A 88 0.34 -29.92 -0.12
N LYS A 89 0.49 -28.68 0.36
CA LYS A 89 -0.49 -27.95 1.18
C LYS A 89 -1.49 -27.22 0.29
N LYS A 90 -2.36 -27.98 -0.38
CA LYS A 90 -3.24 -27.49 -1.47
C LYS A 90 -4.19 -26.36 -1.05
N GLU A 91 -4.82 -26.45 0.12
CA GLU A 91 -5.76 -25.43 0.59
C GLU A 91 -5.05 -24.10 0.91
N GLN A 92 -3.96 -24.17 1.66
CA GLN A 92 -3.17 -22.99 2.01
C GLN A 92 -2.54 -22.35 0.76
N TYR A 93 -2.11 -23.18 -0.19
CA TYR A 93 -1.66 -22.71 -1.50
C TYR A 93 -2.76 -21.91 -2.21
N LYS A 94 -3.99 -22.44 -2.28
CA LYS A 94 -5.11 -21.75 -2.93
C LYS A 94 -5.41 -20.40 -2.28
N ILE A 95 -5.47 -20.36 -0.94
CA ILE A 95 -5.74 -19.12 -0.18
C ILE A 95 -4.65 -18.07 -0.44
N VAL A 96 -3.37 -18.46 -0.35
CA VAL A 96 -2.27 -17.54 -0.57
C VAL A 96 -2.17 -17.10 -2.03
N SER A 97 -2.53 -17.97 -2.98
CA SER A 97 -2.55 -17.64 -4.41
C SER A 97 -3.55 -16.54 -4.70
N SER A 98 -4.79 -16.67 -4.21
CA SER A 98 -5.80 -15.63 -4.36
C SER A 98 -5.40 -14.33 -3.67
N SER A 99 -4.76 -14.39 -2.49
CA SER A 99 -4.22 -13.20 -1.85
C SER A 99 -3.09 -12.55 -2.65
N LEU A 100 -2.25 -13.34 -3.34
CA LEU A 100 -1.17 -12.83 -4.18
C LEU A 100 -1.73 -12.14 -5.44
N GLU A 101 -2.80 -12.68 -6.03
CA GLU A 101 -3.50 -12.05 -7.16
C GLU A 101 -3.98 -10.64 -6.79
N LEU A 102 -4.64 -10.47 -5.64
CA LEU A 102 -5.07 -9.16 -5.16
C LEU A 102 -3.90 -8.19 -4.96
N LEU A 103 -2.76 -8.65 -4.43
CA LEU A 103 -1.57 -7.81 -4.28
C LEU A 103 -0.98 -7.39 -5.64
N LEU A 104 -1.05 -8.26 -6.65
CA LEU A 104 -0.60 -7.97 -8.01
C LEU A 104 -1.52 -6.98 -8.71
N GLU A 105 -2.83 -7.08 -8.52
CA GLU A 105 -3.79 -6.08 -8.99
C GLU A 105 -3.54 -4.74 -8.33
N TYR A 106 -3.36 -4.72 -7.01
CA TYR A 106 -3.04 -3.49 -6.29
C TYR A 106 -1.71 -2.87 -6.74
N LYS A 107 -0.73 -3.71 -7.12
CA LYS A 107 0.53 -3.23 -7.73
C LYS A 107 0.30 -2.49 -9.04
N LYS A 108 -0.67 -2.91 -9.87
CA LYS A 108 -1.02 -2.20 -11.12
C LYS A 108 -1.56 -0.79 -10.81
N ILE A 109 -2.41 -0.67 -9.80
CA ILE A 109 -2.98 0.63 -9.37
C ILE A 109 -1.87 1.60 -8.93
N PHE A 110 -0.86 1.10 -8.19
CA PHE A 110 0.33 1.90 -7.87
C PHE A 110 1.09 2.34 -9.13
N SER A 111 1.31 1.42 -10.07
CA SER A 111 2.01 1.73 -11.33
C SER A 111 1.29 2.80 -12.14
N GLU A 112 -0.03 2.69 -12.29
CA GLU A 112 -0.87 3.70 -12.94
C GLU A 112 -0.80 5.05 -12.23
N TRP A 113 -0.85 5.05 -10.90
CA TRP A 113 -0.70 6.29 -10.12
C TRP A 113 0.64 6.95 -10.39
N PHE A 114 1.75 6.21 -10.39
CA PHE A 114 3.08 6.76 -10.68
C PHE A 114 3.20 7.30 -12.10
N SER A 115 2.65 6.60 -13.10
CA SER A 115 2.63 7.08 -14.48
C SER A 115 1.87 8.41 -14.61
N ASN A 116 0.76 8.57 -13.90
CA ASN A 116 -0.04 9.79 -13.93
C ASN A 116 0.56 10.94 -13.09
N ASN A 117 1.45 10.63 -12.15
CA ASN A 117 2.00 11.58 -11.19
C ASN A 117 3.51 11.72 -11.28
N GLU A 118 4.09 11.39 -12.44
CA GLU A 118 5.52 11.51 -12.69
C GLU A 118 6.00 12.92 -12.33
N ILE A 119 7.09 12.98 -11.57
CA ILE A 119 7.72 14.23 -11.14
C ILE A 119 8.87 14.48 -12.10
N LEU A 120 8.61 15.35 -13.09
CA LEU A 120 9.64 15.97 -13.91
C LEU A 120 10.47 16.97 -13.07
#